data_AF-A0A9X1SRF1-F1
#
_entry.id   AF-A0A9X1SRF1-F1
#
_cell.length_a   1.000
_cell.length_b   1.000
_cell.length_c   1.000
_cell.angle_alpha   90.00
_cell.angle_beta   90.00
_cell.angle_gamma   90.00
#
_symmetry.space_group_name_H-M   'P 1'
#
loop_
_entity.id
_entity.type
_entity.pdbx_description
1 polymer ?
#
loop_
_entity_poly.entity_id
_entity_poly.type
_entity_poly.pdbx_seq_one_letter_code
_entity_poly.pdbx_strand_id
1 'polypeptide(L)'
;MTEEEVRSHLNHWAAEKGSRQRFDDLSLDFGRIRDDLWVITPAKRANIIYVATAEDVRVVHPSQESIVEVLRQLGADASGEYD
;
A
#
# COMPACT_ATOMS: atom_id res chain seq x y z
N MET A 1 3.05 4.71 -11.67
CA MET A 1 3.00 5.67 -10.53
C MET A 1 4.38 5.81 -9.90
N THR A 2 4.70 6.97 -9.32
CA THR A 2 5.91 7.21 -8.52
C THR A 2 5.62 7.17 -7.02
N GLU A 3 6.65 7.12 -6.17
CA GLU A 3 6.49 7.15 -4.70
C GLU A 3 5.77 8.43 -4.23
N GLU A 4 6.05 9.57 -4.86
CA GLU A 4 5.39 10.84 -4.57
C GLU A 4 3.89 10.79 -4.91
N GLU A 5 3.54 10.20 -6.06
CA GLU A 5 2.14 9.99 -6.45
C GLU A 5 1.42 9.06 -5.48
N VAL A 6 2.06 7.95 -5.07
CA VAL A 6 1.52 7.01 -4.08
C VAL A 6 1.30 7.71 -2.73
N ARG A 7 2.26 8.54 -2.29
CA ARG A 7 2.11 9.32 -1.04
C ARG A 7 0.95 10.31 -1.13
N SER A 8 0.83 11.03 -2.24
CA SER A 8 -0.31 11.93 -2.47
C SER A 8 -1.63 11.16 -2.46
N HIS A 9 -1.67 9.99 -3.10
CA HIS A 9 -2.84 9.11 -3.14
C HIS A 9 -3.24 8.62 -1.74
N LEU A 10 -2.27 8.19 -0.91
CA LEU A 10 -2.50 7.81 0.48
C LEU A 10 -3.10 8.96 1.30
N ASN A 11 -2.58 10.18 1.16
CA ASN A 11 -3.11 11.35 1.86
C ASN A 11 -4.54 11.68 1.41
N HIS A 12 -4.83 11.58 0.11
CA HIS A 12 -6.17 11.82 -0.42
C HIS A 12 -7.16 10.79 0.12
N TRP A 13 -6.85 9.51 -0.03
CA TRP A 13 -7.66 8.41 0.50
C TRP A 13 -7.88 8.54 2.02
N ALA A 14 -6.84 8.91 2.78
CA ALA A 14 -6.96 9.11 4.22
C ALA A 14 -7.94 10.24 4.56
N ALA A 15 -7.89 11.35 3.82
CA ALA A 15 -8.82 12.46 3.99
C ALA A 15 -10.26 12.04 3.66
N GLU A 16 -10.47 11.23 2.61
CA GLU A 16 -11.79 10.69 2.24
C GLU A 16 -12.36 9.77 3.32
N LYS A 17 -11.52 8.96 3.98
CA LYS A 17 -11.92 8.14 5.13
C LYS A 17 -12.09 8.93 6.43
N GLY A 18 -11.92 10.26 6.40
CA GLY A 18 -12.00 11.13 7.58
C GLY A 18 -10.83 10.95 8.55
N SER A 19 -9.73 10.33 8.11
CA SER A 19 -8.53 10.17 8.90
C SER A 19 -7.80 11.51 9.02
N ARG A 20 -7.43 11.88 10.24
CA ARG A 20 -6.57 13.05 10.52
C ARG A 20 -5.09 12.76 10.32
N GLN A 21 -4.74 11.52 9.98
CA GLN A 21 -3.34 11.11 9.80
C GLN A 21 -2.83 11.56 8.44
N ARG A 22 -1.74 12.32 8.44
CA ARG A 22 -0.97 12.65 7.23
C ARG A 22 0.18 11.68 7.07
N PHE A 23 0.34 11.14 5.87
CA PHE A 23 1.41 10.22 5.51
C PHE A 23 2.72 10.96 5.19
N ASP A 24 2.66 12.27 4.96
CA ASP A 24 3.83 13.12 4.74
C ASP A 24 4.78 13.14 5.95
N ASP A 25 4.21 13.16 7.16
CA ASP A 25 4.95 13.20 8.42
C ASP A 25 5.44 11.82 8.90
N LEU A 26 5.06 10.75 8.20
CA LEU A 26 5.41 9.38 8.56
C LEU A 26 6.64 8.92 7.79
N SER A 27 7.52 8.19 8.48
CA SER A 27 8.54 7.37 7.83
C SER A 27 7.85 6.14 7.24
N LEU A 28 7.78 6.11 5.91
CA LEU A 28 7.13 5.07 5.13
C LEU A 28 8.18 4.38 4.26
N ASP A 29 8.10 3.07 4.22
CA ASP A 29 8.86 2.22 3.31
C ASP A 29 7.96 1.84 2.14
N PHE A 30 8.43 2.06 0.90
CA PHE A 30 7.67 1.83 -0.32
C PHE A 30 8.24 0.65 -1.09
N GLY A 31 7.46 -0.42 -1.21
CA GLY A 31 7.75 -1.59 -2.04
C GLY A 31 6.87 -1.57 -3.29
N ARG A 32 7.48 -1.36 -4.46
CA ARG A 32 6.77 -1.47 -5.74
C ARG A 32 6.63 -2.94 -6.13
N ILE A 33 5.39 -3.42 -6.31
CA ILE A 33 5.11 -4.78 -6.79
C ILE A 33 4.91 -4.80 -8.31
N ARG A 34 4.24 -3.77 -8.86
CA ARG A 34 4.06 -3.51 -10.29
C ARG A 34 3.86 -2.00 -10.54
N ASP A 35 3.59 -1.59 -11.77
CA ASP A 35 3.44 -0.18 -12.15
C ASP A 35 2.38 0.60 -11.37
N ASP A 36 1.29 -0.06 -11.03
CA ASP A 36 0.12 0.51 -10.35
C ASP A 36 -0.07 -0.01 -8.92
N LEU A 37 0.67 -1.03 -8.48
CA LEU A 37 0.50 -1.66 -7.15
C LEU A 37 1.73 -1.49 -6.27
N TRP A 38 1.49 -0.94 -5.10
CA TRP A 38 2.51 -0.61 -4.12
C TRP A 38 2.13 -1.14 -2.75
N VAL A 39 3.14 -1.59 -2.01
CA VAL A 39 3.05 -1.98 -0.61
C VAL A 39 3.78 -0.93 0.20
N ILE A 40 3.10 -0.35 1.18
CA ILE A 40 3.61 0.75 1.99
C ILE A 40 3.57 0.34 3.45
N THR A 41 4.72 0.41 4.11
CA THR A 41 4.86 -0.04 5.51
C THR A 41 5.35 1.13 6.37
N PRO A 42 4.61 1.55 7.41
CA PRO A 42 5.09 2.60 8.30
C PRO A 42 6.17 2.05 9.24
N ALA A 43 7.33 2.69 9.29
CA ALA A 43 8.48 2.25 10.09
C ALA A 43 8.16 2.10 11.59
N LYS A 44 7.23 2.92 12.12
CA LYS A 44 6.80 2.90 13.52
C LYS A 44 5.53 2.07 13.79
N ARG A 45 4.89 1.51 12.75
CA ARG A 45 3.66 0.72 12.87
C ARG A 45 3.75 -0.54 12.00
N ALA A 46 4.59 -1.48 12.43
CA ALA A 46 4.80 -2.76 11.74
C ALA A 46 3.54 -3.65 11.65
N ASN A 47 2.45 -3.29 12.34
CA ASN A 47 1.20 -4.07 12.36
C ASN A 47 0.16 -3.59 11.34
N ILE A 48 0.51 -2.65 10.47
CA ILE A 48 -0.36 -2.15 9.40
C ILE A 48 0.47 -2.05 8.13
N ILE A 49 -0.04 -2.65 7.06
CA ILE A 49 0.49 -2.55 5.72
C ILE A 49 -0.58 -1.86 4.87
N TYR A 50 -0.19 -0.85 4.10
CA TYR A 50 -1.08 -0.24 3.12
C TYR A 50 -0.74 -0.82 1.75
N VAL A 51 -1.76 -1.18 1.00
CA VAL A 51 -1.63 -1.64 -0.38
C VAL A 51 -2.34 -0.62 -1.25
N ALA A 52 -1.60 0.13 -2.03
CA ALA A 52 -2.13 1.17 -2.90
C ALA A 52 -2.15 0.69 -4.35
N THR A 53 -3.31 0.78 -5.01
CA THR A 53 -3.43 0.71 -6.45
C THR A 53 -3.57 2.13 -7.04
N ALA A 54 -3.73 2.26 -8.36
CA ALA A 54 -4.12 3.53 -8.97
C ALA A 54 -5.54 3.97 -8.60
N GLU A 55 -6.39 3.04 -8.17
CA GLU A 55 -7.83 3.25 -7.96
C GLU A 55 -8.23 3.31 -6.49
N ASP A 56 -7.57 2.55 -5.61
CA ASP A 56 -7.93 2.45 -4.20
C ASP A 56 -6.73 2.15 -3.30
N VAL A 57 -6.89 2.42 -2.00
CA VAL A 57 -5.95 2.00 -0.96
C VAL A 57 -6.64 1.04 -0.02
N ARG A 58 -6.05 -0.14 0.12
CA ARG A 58 -6.45 -1.15 1.09
C ARG A 58 -5.53 -1.16 2.29
N VAL A 59 -6.13 -1.21 3.48
CA VAL A 59 -5.38 -1.43 4.73
C VAL A 59 -5.38 -2.91 5.03
N VAL A 60 -4.19 -3.45 5.26
CA VAL A 60 -3.94 -4.85 5.55
C VAL A 60 -3.37 -4.97 6.94
N HIS A 61 -4.02 -5.77 7.77
CA HIS A 61 -3.53 -6.11 9.10
C HIS A 61 -2.87 -7.50 9.04
N PRO A 62 -1.53 -7.62 9.01
CA PRO A 62 -0.86 -8.92 8.87
C PRO A 62 -1.18 -9.90 10.01
N SER A 63 -1.68 -9.42 11.15
CA SER A 63 -2.19 -10.27 12.24
C SER A 63 -3.58 -10.87 11.99
N GLN A 64 -4.32 -10.38 11.00
CA GLN A 64 -5.70 -10.77 10.69
C GLN A 64 -5.86 -11.36 9.29
N GLU A 65 -5.08 -10.89 8.32
CA GLU A 65 -5.13 -11.35 6.92
C GLU A 65 -3.73 -11.48 6.32
N SER A 66 -3.57 -12.41 5.37
CA SER A 66 -2.31 -12.63 4.68
C SER A 66 -2.10 -11.59 3.59
N ILE A 67 -1.02 -10.80 3.70
CA ILE A 67 -0.64 -9.83 2.66
C ILE A 67 -0.46 -10.51 1.28
N VAL A 68 0.02 -11.75 1.24
CA VAL A 68 0.20 -12.50 0.00
C VAL A 68 -1.14 -12.80 -0.66
N GLU A 69 -2.16 -13.16 0.11
CA GLU A 69 -3.50 -13.40 -0.41
C GLU A 69 -4.15 -12.11 -0.91
N VAL A 70 -3.98 -10.99 -0.19
CA VAL A 70 -4.45 -9.68 -0.62
C VAL A 70 -3.83 -9.28 -1.95
N LEU A 71 -2.51 -9.42 -2.07
CA LEU A 71 -1.80 -9.12 -3.32
C LEU A 71 -2.33 -9.97 -4.47
N ARG A 72 -2.51 -11.30 -4.27
CA ARG A 72 -3.10 -12.17 -5.29
C ARG A 72 -4.52 -11.76 -5.68
N GLN A 73 -5.36 -11.38 -4.72
CA GLN A 73 -6.73 -10.89 -4.98
C GLN A 73 -6.74 -9.61 -5.81
N LEU A 74 -5.76 -8.73 -5.62
CA LEU A 74 -5.53 -7.52 -6.42
C LEU A 74 -4.89 -7.83 -7.77
N GLY A 75 -4.87 -9.11 -8.15
CA GLY A 75 -4.32 -9.58 -9.41
C GLY A 75 -2.80 -9.49 -9.47
N ALA A 76 -2.09 -9.33 -8.35
CA ALA A 76 -0.64 -9.57 -8.25
C ALA A 76 -0.40 -11.06 -8.46
N ASP A 77 -0.51 -11.48 -9.71
CA ASP A 77 -0.24 -12.83 -10.10
C ASP A 77 1.25 -13.10 -9.83
N ALA A 78 1.53 -14.12 -9.02
CA ALA A 78 2.88 -14.57 -8.74
C ALA A 78 3.51 -15.31 -9.94
N SER A 79 3.00 -15.07 -11.16
CA SER A 79 3.61 -15.44 -12.42
C SER A 79 4.62 -14.37 -12.84
N GLY A 80 5.60 -14.12 -11.96
CA GLY A 80 6.88 -13.61 -12.42
C GLY A 80 7.59 -14.75 -13.14
N GLU A 81 7.38 -14.88 -14.44
CA GLU A 81 8.44 -15.41 -15.31
C GLU A 81 9.62 -14.45 -15.15
N TYR A 82 10.63 -14.88 -14.38
CA TYR A 82 11.94 -14.24 -14.39
C TYR A 82 12.68 -14.83 -15.59
N ASP A 83 12.83 -14.04 -16.65
CA ASP A 83 13.80 -14.28 -17.72
C ASP A 83 15.22 -13.88 -17.23
#